data_AF-A0A7X4K7M6-F1
#
_entry.id   AF-A0A7X4K7M6-F1
#
_cell.length_a   1.000
_cell.length_b   1.000
_cell.length_c   1.000
_cell.angle_alpha   90.00
_cell.angle_beta   90.00
_cell.angle_gamma   90.00
#
_symmetry.space_group_name_H-M   'P 1'
#
loop_
_entity.id
_entity.type
_entity.pdbx_description
1 polymer ?
#
loop_
_entity_poly.entity_id
_entity_poly.type
_entity_poly.pdbx_seq_one_letter_code
_entity_poly.pdbx_strand_id
1 'polypeptide(L)'
;MNDDTARGAKPALTKDELDAILSYDADAGEFTRLVTRGKYKAGTKAGYVHRHLGYVEIKVNGQAYYAHRLAHLTMTGEWPSGQMDHRNHIKWDNRWSNLRPASRAQNVYNQKGWSSSGYKCIAVYETKSFGTRFAVKVQRGDTRYQNVFGDLDNAINYRDEVIRKHDGEFAQTGHRDD
;
A
#
# COMPACT_ATOMS: atom_id res chain seq x y z
N MET A 1 39.74 31.81 -2.93
CA MET A 1 39.53 30.44 -3.44
C MET A 1 38.79 29.70 -2.35
N ASN A 2 37.46 29.72 -2.39
CA ASN A 2 36.62 29.09 -1.37
C ASN A 2 36.13 27.77 -1.96
N ASP A 3 36.72 26.68 -1.48
CA ASP A 3 36.28 25.32 -1.73
C ASP A 3 35.07 25.04 -0.84
N ASP A 4 33.89 25.28 -1.40
CA ASP A 4 32.60 25.02 -0.76
C ASP A 4 32.23 23.56 -1.04
N THR A 5 32.58 22.69 -0.08
CA THR A 5 32.33 21.25 -0.12
C THR A 5 30.82 20.99 -0.11
N ALA A 6 30.27 20.73 -1.30
CA ALA A 6 28.94 20.19 -1.47
C ALA A 6 28.80 18.89 -0.64
N ARG A 7 27.90 18.90 0.35
CA ARG A 7 27.46 17.69 1.09
C ARG A 7 26.88 16.70 0.09
N GLY A 8 27.71 15.77 -0.39
CA GLY A 8 27.35 14.75 -1.36
C GLY A 8 26.22 13.86 -0.85
N ALA A 9 25.16 13.73 -1.64
CA ALA A 9 24.12 12.74 -1.42
C ALA A 9 24.77 11.34 -1.41
N LYS A 10 24.52 10.55 -0.36
CA LYS A 10 24.93 9.14 -0.35
C LYS A 10 24.25 8.40 -1.52
N PRO A 11 24.95 7.50 -2.21
CA PRO A 11 24.35 6.70 -3.27
C PRO A 11 23.17 5.89 -2.72
N ALA A 12 22.21 5.60 -3.59
CA ALA A 12 21.09 4.73 -3.24
C ALA A 12 21.62 3.35 -2.83
N LEU A 13 21.04 2.77 -1.78
CA LEU A 13 21.42 1.45 -1.28
C LEU A 13 21.30 0.40 -2.41
N THR A 14 22.37 -0.36 -2.65
CA THR A 14 22.38 -1.42 -3.66
C THR A 14 21.87 -2.74 -3.09
N LYS A 15 21.53 -3.70 -3.96
CA LYS A 15 21.17 -5.06 -3.53
C LYS A 15 22.31 -5.72 -2.75
N ASP A 16 23.55 -5.64 -3.24
CA ASP A 16 24.69 -6.28 -2.58
C ASP A 16 24.95 -5.70 -1.18
N GLU A 17 24.80 -4.39 -1.02
CA GLU A 17 24.89 -3.75 0.30
C GLU A 17 23.76 -4.17 1.24
N LEU A 18 22.55 -4.33 0.71
CA LEU A 18 21.39 -4.81 1.47
C LEU A 18 21.60 -6.25 1.93
N ASP A 19 21.97 -7.14 1.01
CA ASP A 19 22.16 -8.58 1.25
C ASP A 19 23.34 -8.87 2.17
N ALA A 20 24.35 -7.98 2.21
CA ALA A 20 25.43 -8.07 3.18
C ALA A 20 24.99 -7.78 4.63
N ILE A 21 23.83 -7.12 4.83
CA ILE A 21 23.39 -6.62 6.14
C ILE A 21 22.10 -7.30 6.60
N LEU A 22 21.22 -7.67 5.66
CA LEU A 22 19.90 -8.22 5.91
C LEU A 22 19.65 -9.44 5.04
N SER A 23 18.93 -10.42 5.59
CA SER A 23 18.35 -11.53 4.86
C SER A 23 16.85 -11.34 4.79
N TYR A 24 16.26 -11.54 3.61
CA TYR A 24 14.81 -11.49 3.40
C TYR A 24 14.27 -12.92 3.26
N ASP A 25 13.20 -13.23 3.98
CA ASP A 25 12.40 -14.44 3.79
C ASP A 25 11.15 -14.08 2.96
N ALA A 26 11.07 -14.61 1.74
CA ALA A 26 10.00 -14.30 0.80
C ALA A 26 8.63 -14.85 1.22
N ASP A 27 8.61 -15.97 1.96
CA ASP A 27 7.38 -16.67 2.38
C ASP A 27 6.85 -16.12 3.71
N ALA A 28 7.74 -15.66 4.58
CA ALA A 28 7.37 -14.97 5.81
C ALA A 28 7.15 -13.47 5.60
N GLY A 29 7.82 -12.87 4.61
CA GLY A 29 7.80 -11.42 4.39
C GLY A 29 8.62 -10.64 5.42
N GLU A 30 9.62 -11.27 6.02
CA GLU A 30 10.38 -10.73 7.13
C GLU A 30 11.85 -10.52 6.76
N PHE A 31 12.45 -9.50 7.37
CA PHE A 31 13.89 -9.25 7.26
C PHE A 31 14.57 -9.60 8.56
N THR A 32 15.72 -10.26 8.48
CA THR A 32 16.57 -10.63 9.61
C THR A 32 17.94 -9.99 9.46
N ARG A 33 18.50 -9.48 10.56
CA ARG A 33 19.83 -8.85 10.55
C ARG A 33 20.93 -9.90 10.48
N LEU A 34 21.85 -9.76 9.52
CA LEU A 34 23.01 -10.64 9.40
C LEU A 34 24.22 -10.16 10.21
N VAL A 35 24.32 -8.85 10.43
CA VAL A 35 25.46 -8.23 11.12
C VAL A 35 25.01 -7.46 12.37
N THR A 36 25.83 -7.52 13.42
CA THR A 36 25.65 -6.69 14.61
C THR A 36 26.19 -5.28 14.34
N ARG A 37 25.36 -4.26 14.55
CA ARG A 37 25.75 -2.84 14.42
C ARG A 37 25.12 -2.00 15.52
N GLY A 38 25.95 -1.51 16.44
CA GLY A 38 25.51 -0.76 17.62
C GLY A 38 24.50 -1.57 18.43
N LYS A 39 23.30 -1.01 18.63
CA LYS A 39 22.21 -1.69 19.37
C LYS A 39 21.53 -2.83 18.60
N TYR A 40 21.76 -2.94 17.30
CA TYR A 40 21.09 -3.94 16.46
C TYR A 40 21.94 -5.21 16.39
N LYS A 41 21.45 -6.31 16.97
CA LYS A 41 22.17 -7.60 17.00
C LYS A 41 21.88 -8.44 15.76
N ALA A 42 22.88 -9.18 15.28
CA ALA A 42 22.70 -10.23 14.29
C ALA A 42 21.68 -11.28 14.78
N GLY A 43 20.94 -11.88 13.84
CA GLY A 43 19.87 -12.84 14.07
C GLY A 43 18.53 -12.25 14.50
N THR A 44 18.42 -10.93 14.70
CA THR A 44 17.15 -10.31 15.12
C THR A 44 16.33 -9.80 13.94
N LYS A 45 14.99 -9.80 14.08
CA LYS A 45 14.07 -9.24 13.10
C LYS A 45 14.35 -7.74 12.88
N ALA A 46 14.42 -7.34 11.62
CA ALA A 46 14.65 -5.98 11.20
C ALA A 46 13.31 -5.26 10.95
N GLY A 47 13.24 -4.04 11.47
CA GLY A 47 12.16 -3.11 11.23
C GLY A 47 11.09 -3.06 12.30
N TYR A 48 10.17 -2.13 12.12
CA TYR A 48 9.03 -1.91 13.00
C TYR A 48 7.86 -1.36 12.19
N VAL A 49 6.63 -1.60 12.66
CA VAL A 49 5.44 -1.02 12.03
C VAL A 49 5.36 0.47 12.36
N HIS A 50 5.43 1.32 11.34
CA HIS A 50 5.33 2.75 11.49
C HIS A 50 3.90 3.13 11.93
N ARG A 51 3.77 3.64 13.16
CA ARG A 51 2.48 3.87 13.85
C ARG A 51 1.41 4.57 13.01
N HIS A 52 1.80 5.61 12.27
CA HIS A 52 0.85 6.41 11.49
C HIS A 52 0.59 5.89 10.08
N LEU A 53 1.51 5.11 9.52
CA LEU A 53 1.46 4.71 8.11
C LEU A 53 1.04 3.25 7.95
N GLY A 54 1.34 2.40 8.94
CA GLY A 54 1.09 0.97 8.95
C GLY A 54 2.13 0.14 8.20
N TYR A 55 3.10 0.77 7.53
CA TYR A 55 4.18 0.07 6.82
C TYR A 55 5.29 -0.35 7.77
N VAL A 56 5.94 -1.48 7.49
CA VAL A 56 7.18 -1.85 8.16
C VAL A 56 8.32 -0.99 7.62
N GLU A 57 8.99 -0.27 8.50
CA GLU A 57 10.17 0.56 8.19
C GLU A 57 11.43 -0.11 8.72
N ILE A 58 12.48 -0.14 7.90
CA ILE A 58 13.79 -0.68 8.24
C ILE A 58 14.84 0.40 8.04
N LYS A 59 15.69 0.61 9.05
CA LYS A 59 16.84 1.52 8.96
C LYS A 59 18.09 0.77 8.51
N VAL A 60 18.67 1.21 7.39
CA VAL A 60 19.92 0.70 6.82
C VAL A 60 20.87 1.89 6.61
N ASN A 61 22.09 1.81 7.15
CA ASN A 61 23.13 2.85 7.05
C ASN A 61 22.67 4.27 7.47
N GLY A 62 21.72 4.36 8.41
CA GLY A 62 21.16 5.62 8.92
C GLY A 62 19.96 6.14 8.14
N GLN A 63 19.61 5.52 7.00
CA GLN A 63 18.45 5.89 6.19
C GLN A 63 17.29 4.91 6.41
N ALA A 64 16.06 5.44 6.44
CA ALA A 64 14.84 4.65 6.57
C ALA A 64 14.32 4.21 5.19
N TYR A 65 13.91 2.95 5.09
CA TYR A 65 13.34 2.33 3.90
C TYR A 65 12.11 1.50 4.27
N TYR A 66 11.11 1.42 3.39
CA TYR A 66 9.96 0.52 3.61
C TYR A 66 10.30 -0.92 3.21
N ALA A 67 9.90 -1.88 4.05
CA ALA A 67 10.20 -3.29 3.87
C ALA A 67 9.70 -3.85 2.53
N HIS A 68 8.50 -3.47 2.07
CA HIS A 68 8.00 -3.91 0.76
C HIS A 68 8.86 -3.46 -0.43
N ARG A 69 9.56 -2.30 -0.32
CA ARG A 69 10.48 -1.83 -1.37
C ARG A 69 11.81 -2.57 -1.30
N LEU A 70 12.30 -2.83 -0.08
CA LEU A 70 13.49 -3.64 0.12
C LEU A 70 13.26 -5.08 -0.36
N ALA A 71 12.05 -5.63 -0.18
CA ALA A 71 11.68 -6.95 -0.67
C ALA A 71 11.79 -7.00 -2.19
N HIS A 72 11.25 -5.99 -2.89
CA HIS A 72 11.44 -5.87 -4.34
C HIS A 72 12.92 -5.78 -4.73
N LEU A 73 13.70 -4.91 -4.10
CA LEU A 73 15.13 -4.79 -4.39
C LEU A 73 15.87 -6.13 -4.21
N THR A 74 15.55 -6.86 -3.15
CA THR A 74 16.17 -8.16 -2.85
C THR A 74 15.81 -9.20 -3.91
N MET A 75 14.54 -9.25 -4.33
CA MET A 75 14.02 -10.26 -5.25
C MET A 75 14.37 -9.97 -6.71
N THR A 76 14.46 -8.70 -7.12
CA THR A 76 14.64 -8.32 -8.53
C THR A 76 16.00 -7.73 -8.86
N GLY A 77 16.81 -7.33 -7.86
CA GLY A 77 18.06 -6.61 -8.12
C GLY A 77 17.91 -5.11 -8.34
N GLU A 78 16.68 -4.62 -8.49
CA GLU A 78 16.41 -3.24 -8.87
C GLU A 78 15.37 -2.60 -7.94
N TRP A 79 15.50 -1.29 -7.73
CA TRP A 79 14.48 -0.53 -7.03
C TRP A 79 13.18 -0.52 -7.85
N PRO A 80 12.00 -0.64 -7.20
CA PRO A 80 10.74 -0.51 -7.91
C PRO A 80 10.63 0.88 -8.52
N SER A 81 10.35 0.93 -9.83
CA SER A 81 10.15 2.16 -10.60
C SER A 81 8.91 2.94 -10.14
N GLY A 82 7.94 2.23 -9.56
CA GLY A 82 6.67 2.78 -9.09
C GLY A 82 6.37 2.48 -7.62
N GLN A 83 5.09 2.26 -7.33
CA GLN A 83 4.62 1.84 -6.02
C GLN A 83 4.54 0.32 -5.95
N MET A 84 4.69 -0.23 -4.75
CA MET A 84 4.37 -1.63 -4.47
C MET A 84 3.08 -1.66 -3.67
N ASP A 85 2.10 -2.42 -4.13
CA ASP A 85 0.81 -2.62 -3.46
C ASP A 85 0.79 -4.00 -2.78
N HIS A 86 0.00 -4.08 -1.71
CA HIS A 86 -0.24 -5.31 -0.95
C HIS A 86 -1.57 -5.91 -1.41
N ARG A 87 -1.54 -7.12 -1.98
CA ARG A 87 -2.73 -7.81 -2.51
C ARG A 87 -3.83 -7.97 -1.45
N ASN A 88 -3.45 -8.29 -0.22
CA ASN A 88 -4.38 -8.42 0.90
C ASN A 88 -4.65 -7.10 1.66
N HIS A 89 -4.07 -5.98 1.21
CA HIS A 89 -4.17 -4.66 1.82
C HIS A 89 -3.61 -4.54 3.26
N ILE A 90 -2.89 -5.56 3.72
CA ILE A 90 -2.22 -5.57 5.01
C ILE A 90 -0.79 -5.05 4.82
N LYS A 91 -0.58 -3.79 5.18
CA LYS A 91 0.67 -3.03 4.94
C LYS A 91 1.93 -3.59 5.59
N TRP A 92 1.76 -4.43 6.61
CA TRP A 92 2.86 -5.10 7.31
C TRP A 92 3.13 -6.52 6.80
N ASP A 93 2.28 -7.07 5.94
CA ASP A 93 2.45 -8.39 5.34
C ASP A 93 3.31 -8.28 4.08
N ASN A 94 4.63 -8.27 4.23
CA ASN A 94 5.56 -8.06 3.12
C ASN A 94 5.99 -9.37 2.44
N ARG A 95 5.18 -10.43 2.47
CA ARG A 95 5.46 -11.66 1.71
C ARG A 95 5.55 -11.36 0.23
N TRP A 96 6.49 -11.98 -0.48
CA TRP A 96 6.69 -11.71 -1.89
C TRP A 96 5.44 -12.01 -2.72
N SER A 97 4.77 -13.11 -2.42
CA SER A 97 3.48 -13.50 -3.03
C SER A 97 2.36 -12.47 -2.82
N ASN A 98 2.45 -11.67 -1.75
CA ASN A 98 1.48 -10.64 -1.41
C ASN A 98 1.82 -9.26 -1.99
N LEU A 99 3.02 -9.07 -2.56
CA LEU A 99 3.45 -7.81 -3.16
C LEU A 99 3.21 -7.80 -4.67
N ARG A 100 2.89 -6.63 -5.22
CA ARG A 100 2.82 -6.42 -6.67
C ARG A 100 3.16 -4.97 -7.06
N PRO A 101 3.72 -4.74 -8.26
CA PRO A 101 3.84 -3.40 -8.80
C PRO A 101 2.47 -2.75 -8.99
N ALA A 102 2.35 -1.47 -8.65
CA ALA A 102 1.14 -0.70 -8.83
C ALA A 102 1.46 0.68 -9.42
N SER A 103 0.60 1.10 -10.35
CA SER A 103 0.59 2.48 -10.83
C SER A 103 0.09 3.42 -9.73
N ARG A 104 0.44 4.70 -9.86
CA ARG A 104 -0.07 5.74 -8.95
C ARG A 104 -1.61 5.77 -8.93
N ALA A 105 -2.26 5.61 -10.07
CA ALA A 105 -3.72 5.61 -10.19
C ALA A 105 -4.34 4.44 -9.42
N GLN A 106 -3.83 3.22 -9.61
CA GLN A 106 -4.31 2.03 -8.88
C GLN A 106 -4.18 2.21 -7.36
N ASN A 107 -3.06 2.73 -6.88
CA ASN A 107 -2.88 3.00 -5.45
C ASN A 107 -3.87 4.06 -4.93
N VAL A 108 -4.10 5.13 -5.68
CA VAL A 108 -5.09 6.17 -5.31
C VAL A 108 -6.51 5.62 -5.25
N TYR A 109 -6.89 4.74 -6.19
CA TYR A 109 -8.20 4.10 -6.19
C TYR A 109 -8.42 3.20 -4.97
N ASN A 110 -7.34 2.64 -4.41
CA ASN A 110 -7.34 1.82 -3.20
C ASN A 110 -7.11 2.63 -1.91
N GLN A 111 -6.98 3.95 -1.98
CA GLN A 111 -6.93 4.76 -0.76
C GLN A 111 -8.25 4.68 0.02
N LYS A 112 -8.16 4.57 1.34
CA LYS A 112 -9.33 4.65 2.22
C LYS A 112 -10.05 5.98 2.00
N GLY A 113 -11.35 5.91 1.73
CA GLY A 113 -12.23 7.07 1.59
C GLY A 113 -13.42 6.94 2.52
N TRP A 114 -13.86 8.06 3.09
CA TRP A 114 -15.08 8.11 3.90
C TRP A 114 -16.32 8.32 3.04
N SER A 115 -17.41 7.71 3.46
CA SER A 115 -18.75 8.00 2.95
C SER A 115 -19.77 7.87 4.07
N SER A 116 -20.92 8.55 3.94
CA SER A 116 -21.97 8.55 4.97
C SER A 116 -22.61 7.18 5.22
N SER A 117 -22.46 6.23 4.30
CA SER A 117 -22.93 4.85 4.47
C SER A 117 -21.96 3.93 5.24
N GLY A 118 -20.72 4.37 5.48
CA GLY A 118 -19.62 3.49 5.88
C GLY A 118 -18.97 2.72 4.71
N TYR A 119 -19.58 2.72 3.52
CA TYR A 119 -19.05 2.11 2.30
C TYR A 119 -18.51 3.19 1.36
N LYS A 120 -17.22 3.08 0.99
CA LYS A 120 -16.59 3.98 0.03
C LYS A 120 -17.43 4.04 -1.25
N CYS A 121 -17.57 5.24 -1.82
CA CYS A 121 -18.34 5.52 -3.04
C CYS A 121 -19.86 5.38 -2.91
N ILE A 122 -20.42 5.14 -1.71
CA ILE A 122 -21.86 5.01 -1.50
C ILE A 122 -22.34 6.07 -0.50
N ALA A 123 -23.09 7.08 -0.94
CA ALA A 123 -23.65 8.10 -0.06
C ALA A 123 -25.10 7.77 0.30
N VAL A 124 -25.47 7.95 1.57
CA VAL A 124 -26.87 7.86 2.04
C VAL A 124 -27.51 9.23 2.08
N TYR A 125 -28.75 9.33 1.63
CA TYR A 125 -29.58 10.53 1.80
C TYR A 125 -31.07 10.17 1.90
N GLU A 126 -31.84 11.04 2.55
CA GLU A 126 -33.29 10.88 2.73
C GLU A 126 -34.07 11.63 1.65
N THR A 127 -35.20 11.06 1.22
CA THR A 127 -36.10 11.69 0.25
C THR A 127 -37.53 11.67 0.75
N LYS A 128 -38.28 12.75 0.51
CA LYS A 128 -39.67 12.88 0.97
C LYS A 128 -40.62 11.85 0.34
N SER A 129 -40.41 11.53 -0.94
CA SER A 129 -41.32 10.68 -1.72
C SER A 129 -40.95 9.20 -1.69
N PHE A 130 -39.71 8.88 -1.35
CA PHE A 130 -39.14 7.56 -1.61
C PHE A 130 -38.33 6.99 -0.42
N GLY A 131 -38.25 7.72 0.69
CA GLY A 131 -37.47 7.34 1.87
C GLY A 131 -35.96 7.40 1.64
N THR A 132 -35.21 6.59 2.39
CA THR A 132 -33.77 6.47 2.30
C THR A 132 -33.32 6.01 0.90
N ARG A 133 -32.23 6.62 0.42
CA ARG A 133 -31.62 6.30 -0.88
C ARG A 133 -30.09 6.21 -0.76
N PHE A 134 -29.52 5.34 -1.59
CA PHE A 134 -28.09 5.04 -1.65
C PHE A 134 -27.54 5.42 -3.03
N ALA A 135 -26.80 6.52 -3.12
CA ALA A 135 -26.15 6.95 -4.35
C ALA A 135 -24.74 6.38 -4.45
N VAL A 136 -24.50 5.57 -5.48
CA VAL A 136 -23.17 5.08 -5.84
C VAL A 136 -22.52 6.06 -6.82
N LYS A 137 -21.29 6.49 -6.53
CA LYS A 137 -20.46 7.33 -7.42
C LYS A 137 -19.02 6.82 -7.42
N VAL A 138 -18.60 6.22 -8.53
CA VAL A 138 -17.24 5.69 -8.73
C VAL A 138 -16.59 6.44 -9.90
N GLN A 139 -15.46 7.10 -9.64
CA GLN A 139 -14.62 7.72 -10.66
C GLN A 139 -13.41 6.84 -10.94
N ARG A 140 -13.12 6.59 -12.22
CA ARG A 140 -11.93 5.86 -12.69
C ARG A 140 -11.45 6.46 -14.01
N GLY A 141 -10.25 7.02 -14.02
CA GLY A 141 -9.77 7.86 -15.11
C GLY A 141 -10.80 8.93 -15.47
N ASP A 142 -11.16 9.00 -16.75
CA ASP A 142 -12.18 9.91 -17.29
C ASP A 142 -13.61 9.33 -17.17
N THR A 143 -13.76 8.07 -16.76
CA THR A 143 -15.05 7.41 -16.68
C THR A 143 -15.68 7.59 -15.30
N ARG A 144 -16.95 8.01 -15.30
CA ARG A 144 -17.78 8.13 -14.10
C ARG A 144 -18.92 7.13 -14.13
N TYR A 145 -18.98 6.25 -13.14
CA TYR A 145 -20.09 5.32 -12.92
C TYR A 145 -20.97 5.87 -11.79
N GLN A 146 -22.27 6.00 -12.05
CA GLN A 146 -23.22 6.54 -11.09
C GLN A 146 -24.57 5.84 -11.17
N ASN A 147 -25.14 5.50 -10.01
CA ASN A 147 -26.50 4.97 -9.92
C ASN A 147 -27.09 5.23 -8.51
N VAL A 148 -28.40 5.08 -8.35
CA VAL A 148 -29.11 5.27 -7.08
C VAL A 148 -30.00 4.07 -6.80
N PHE A 149 -29.93 3.55 -5.57
CA PHE A 149 -30.70 2.39 -5.13
C PHE A 149 -31.57 2.72 -3.92
N GLY A 150 -32.63 1.95 -3.74
CA GLY A 150 -33.50 2.01 -2.55
C GLY A 150 -32.99 1.20 -1.37
N ASP A 151 -32.04 0.31 -1.61
CA ASP A 151 -31.46 -0.60 -0.64
C ASP A 151 -29.92 -0.56 -0.71
N LEU A 152 -29.30 -0.81 0.43
CA LEU A 152 -27.84 -0.73 0.58
C LEU A 152 -27.13 -1.87 -0.16
N ASP A 153 -27.71 -3.07 -0.16
CA ASP A 153 -27.08 -4.26 -0.73
C ASP A 153 -26.91 -4.16 -2.25
N ASN A 154 -27.93 -3.69 -2.98
CA ASN A 154 -27.83 -3.45 -4.42
C ASN A 154 -26.83 -2.32 -4.73
N ALA A 155 -26.75 -1.29 -3.88
CA ALA A 155 -25.73 -0.25 -4.02
C ALA A 155 -24.31 -0.82 -3.85
N ILE A 156 -24.10 -1.69 -2.86
CA ILE A 156 -22.83 -2.38 -2.64
C ILE A 156 -22.49 -3.28 -3.82
N ASN A 157 -23.43 -4.11 -4.28
CA ASN A 157 -23.23 -5.02 -5.40
C ASN A 157 -22.85 -4.27 -6.68
N TYR A 158 -23.59 -3.22 -7.04
CA TYR A 158 -23.27 -2.40 -8.20
C TYR A 158 -21.90 -1.70 -8.07
N ARG A 159 -21.60 -1.14 -6.89
CA ARG A 159 -20.29 -0.53 -6.61
C ARG A 159 -19.17 -1.53 -6.78
N ASP A 160 -19.32 -2.72 -6.22
CA ASP A 160 -18.33 -3.78 -6.25
C ASP A 160 -18.10 -4.31 -7.67
N GLU A 161 -19.17 -4.50 -8.45
CA GLU A 161 -19.09 -4.91 -9.85
C GLU A 161 -18.32 -3.89 -10.68
N VAL A 162 -18.64 -2.59 -10.54
CA VAL A 162 -17.93 -1.51 -11.22
C VAL A 162 -16.45 -1.50 -10.86
N ILE A 163 -16.13 -1.62 -9.56
CA ILE A 163 -14.74 -1.65 -9.09
C ILE A 163 -14.01 -2.89 -9.63
N ARG A 164 -14.60 -4.08 -9.57
CA ARG A 164 -14.00 -5.31 -10.11
C ARG A 164 -13.78 -5.23 -11.62
N LYS A 165 -14.76 -4.71 -12.35
CA LYS A 165 -14.69 -4.54 -13.80
C LYS A 165 -13.56 -3.61 -14.22
N HIS A 166 -13.34 -2.51 -13.48
CA HIS A 166 -12.34 -1.52 -13.83
C HIS A 166 -10.94 -1.85 -13.27
N ASP A 167 -10.86 -2.25 -12.00
CA ASP A 167 -9.60 -2.39 -11.27
C ASP A 167 -9.05 -3.82 -11.29
N GLY A 168 -9.85 -4.79 -11.72
CA GLY A 168 -9.43 -6.20 -11.85
C GLY A 168 -8.89 -6.75 -10.52
N GLU A 169 -7.67 -7.26 -10.54
CA GLU A 169 -7.01 -7.77 -9.34
C GLU A 169 -6.73 -6.69 -8.27
N PHE A 170 -6.74 -5.40 -8.64
CA PHE A 170 -6.54 -4.29 -7.71
C PHE A 170 -7.83 -3.86 -7.01
N ALA A 171 -8.97 -4.44 -7.36
CA ALA A 171 -10.28 -4.08 -6.84
C ALA A 171 -10.37 -4.23 -5.31
N GLN A 172 -10.66 -3.13 -4.64
CA GLN A 172 -10.96 -3.12 -3.21
C GLN A 172 -12.47 -2.98 -2.97
N THR A 173 -13.13 -4.10 -2.64
CA THR A 173 -14.60 -4.15 -2.45
C THR A 173 -15.05 -4.25 -0.99
N GLY A 174 -14.13 -4.39 -0.04
CA GLY A 174 -14.45 -4.62 1.38
C GLY A 174 -15.31 -3.53 2.03
N HIS A 175 -16.12 -3.96 3.01
CA HIS A 175 -16.67 -3.10 4.06
C HIS A 175 -15.56 -2.75 5.05
N ARG A 176 -15.69 -1.61 5.72
CA ARG A 176 -14.79 -1.28 6.83
C ARG A 176 -15.39 -1.85 8.10
N ASP A 177 -14.98 -3.06 8.48
CA ASP A 177 -14.99 -3.44 9.88
C ASP A 177 -13.78 -2.77 10.55
N ASP A 178 -14.03 -2.24 11.74
CA ASP A 178 -13.26 -1.23 12.47
C ASP A 178 -11.75 -1.48 12.63
#